data_AF-A0A651EFJ4-F1
#
_entry.id   AF-A0A651EFJ4-F1
#
_cell.length_a   1.000
_cell.length_b   1.000
_cell.length_c   1.000
_cell.angle_alpha   90.00
_cell.angle_beta   90.00
_cell.angle_gamma   90.00
#
_symmetry.space_group_name_H-M   'P 1'
#
loop_
_entity.id
_entity.type
_entity.pdbx_description
1 polymer ?
#
loop_
_entity_poly.entity_id
_entity_poly.type
_entity_poly.pdbx_seq_one_letter_code
_entity_poly.pdbx_strand_id
1 'polypeptide(L)'
;YFEEIDYMLQGRRLGWESWHAPAARIRHEAGAATGIADSRARQGRQPDYWFQSWTRFYAKNYGAGYTRLTAALKLLAMATGVAQRRLRGKQVVGADRFLQDFAAKVVFARLTPPPASSRAATPGGRPIGASLSDGGGRR
;
A
#
# COMPACT_ATOMS: atom_id res chain seq x y z
N TYR A 1 4.06 1.96 -3.97
CA TYR A 1 3.52 3.17 -3.36
C TYR A 1 2.48 2.77 -2.32
N PHE A 2 2.43 3.47 -1.19
CA PHE A 2 1.56 3.18 -0.03
C PHE A 2 0.58 4.32 0.27
N GLU A 3 0.50 5.33 -0.60
CA GLU A 3 -0.39 6.48 -0.45
C GLU A 3 -1.88 6.09 -0.45
N GLU A 4 -2.28 5.17 -1.33
CA GLU A 4 -3.66 4.70 -1.39
C GLU A 4 -4.03 3.90 -0.14
N ILE A 5 -3.09 3.10 0.39
CA ILE A 5 -3.30 2.38 1.65
C ILE A 5 -3.43 3.37 2.81
N ASP A 6 -2.60 4.42 2.84
CA ASP A 6 -2.69 5.49 3.83
C ASP A 6 -4.03 6.23 3.73
N TYR A 7 -4.48 6.56 2.52
CA TYR A 7 -5.76 7.21 2.26
C TYR A 7 -6.94 6.36 2.77
N MET A 8 -6.97 5.07 2.42
CA MET A 8 -8.02 4.15 2.85
C MET A 8 -8.01 3.92 4.37
N LEU A 9 -6.83 3.85 4.99
CA LEU A 9 -6.71 3.75 6.45
C LEU A 9 -7.26 5.01 7.15
N GLN A 10 -6.99 6.19 6.60
CA GLN A 10 -7.51 7.44 7.15
C GLN A 10 -9.03 7.54 6.97
N GLY A 11 -9.56 7.18 5.80
CA GLY A 11 -11.01 7.10 5.60
C GLY A 11 -11.68 6.16 6.60
N ARG A 12 -11.13 4.96 6.80
CA ARG A 12 -11.62 4.00 7.80
C ARG A 12 -11.60 4.58 9.22
N ARG A 13 -10.54 5.29 9.61
CA ARG A 13 -10.44 5.96 10.93
C ARG A 13 -11.46 7.08 11.11
N LEU A 14 -11.92 7.68 10.02
CA LEU A 14 -13.01 8.67 10.00
C LEU A 14 -14.40 8.01 9.93
N GLY A 15 -14.50 6.68 9.98
CA GLY A 15 -15.77 5.97 9.91
C GLY A 15 -16.33 5.83 8.49
N TRP A 16 -15.53 6.06 7.45
CA TRP A 16 -15.98 5.82 6.08
C TRP A 16 -16.12 4.32 5.81
N GLU A 17 -17.15 3.98 5.05
CA GLU A 17 -17.38 2.62 4.57
C GLU A 17 -16.69 2.40 3.23
N SER A 18 -16.29 1.17 2.96
CA SER A 18 -15.71 0.75 1.68
C SER A 18 -16.56 -0.38 1.11
N TRP A 19 -17.20 -0.11 -0.03
CA TRP A 19 -18.13 -1.03 -0.68
C TRP A 19 -17.51 -1.60 -1.96
N HIS A 20 -17.58 -2.93 -2.12
CA HIS A 20 -17.19 -3.60 -3.36
C HIS A 20 -18.43 -3.74 -4.26
N ALA A 21 -18.42 -3.09 -5.42
CA ALA A 21 -19.55 -3.08 -6.36
C ALA A 21 -19.23 -3.92 -7.61
N PRO A 22 -19.56 -5.22 -7.63
CA PRO A 22 -19.17 -6.13 -8.72
C PRO A 22 -19.83 -5.81 -10.06
N ALA A 23 -20.95 -5.06 -10.07
CA ALA A 23 -21.61 -4.62 -11.29
C ALA A 23 -20.82 -3.52 -12.02
N ALA A 24 -20.00 -2.75 -11.31
CA ALA A 24 -19.13 -1.74 -11.91
C ALA A 24 -17.90 -2.43 -12.51
N ARG A 25 -17.78 -2.41 -13.85
CA ARG A 25 -16.65 -3.00 -14.59
C ARG A 25 -15.74 -1.91 -15.12
N ILE A 26 -14.51 -1.88 -14.63
CA ILE A 26 -13.47 -0.92 -15.05
C ILE A 26 -12.27 -1.73 -15.54
N ARG A 27 -11.76 -1.41 -16.72
CA ARG A 27 -10.52 -2.00 -17.25
C ARG A 27 -9.36 -1.08 -16.87
N HIS A 28 -8.37 -1.63 -16.15
CA HIS A 28 -7.14 -0.92 -15.85
C HIS A 28 -6.14 -1.13 -16.99
N GLU A 29 -5.86 -0.09 -17.75
CA GLU A 29 -4.82 -0.08 -18.79
C GLU A 29 -3.50 0.42 -18.17
N ALA A 30 -2.78 -0.51 -17.54
CA ALA A 30 -1.58 -0.20 -16.79
C ALA A 30 -0.48 0.39 -17.68
N GLY A 31 0.06 1.56 -17.30
CA GLY A 31 1.21 2.16 -17.98
C GLY A 31 0.91 2.79 -19.36
N ALA A 32 -0.35 2.83 -19.78
CA ALA A 32 -0.75 3.41 -21.08
C ALA A 32 -0.41 4.91 -21.18
N ALA A 33 -0.65 5.67 -20.10
CA ALA A 33 -0.37 7.11 -20.06
C ALA A 33 1.13 7.45 -19.92
N THR A 34 1.94 6.53 -19.42
CA THR A 34 3.37 6.75 -19.16
C THR A 34 4.29 6.08 -20.16
N GLY A 35 3.75 5.31 -21.12
CA GLY A 35 4.52 4.51 -22.07
C GLY A 35 5.29 3.34 -21.42
N ILE A 36 5.04 3.04 -20.15
CA ILE A 36 5.73 1.98 -19.39
C ILE A 36 5.17 0.59 -19.74
N ALA A 37 4.08 0.53 -20.53
CA ALA A 37 3.39 -0.71 -20.90
C ALA A 37 4.30 -1.76 -21.60
N ASP A 38 5.32 -1.34 -22.36
CA ASP A 38 6.16 -2.25 -23.16
C ASP A 38 7.58 -2.52 -22.61
N SER A 39 7.99 -1.84 -21.54
CA SER A 39 9.37 -1.96 -21.05
C SER A 39 9.48 -2.97 -19.91
N ARG A 40 9.66 -4.26 -20.24
CA ARG A 40 10.38 -5.26 -19.40
C ARG A 40 10.17 -5.09 -17.89
N ALA A 41 8.92 -4.99 -17.46
CA ALA A 41 8.60 -4.54 -16.11
C ALA A 41 9.21 -5.50 -15.07
N ARG A 42 10.29 -5.04 -14.42
CA ARG A 42 11.02 -5.62 -13.27
C ARG A 42 12.23 -6.54 -13.55
N GLN A 43 13.04 -6.27 -14.57
CA GLN A 43 14.45 -6.69 -14.53
C GLN A 43 15.30 -5.55 -13.97
N GLY A 44 15.38 -5.44 -12.64
CA GLY A 44 16.20 -4.41 -12.01
C GLY A 44 15.98 -4.28 -10.52
N ARG A 45 16.79 -3.42 -9.90
CA ARG A 45 16.67 -3.08 -8.48
C ARG A 45 15.38 -2.34 -8.22
N GLN A 46 14.78 -2.58 -7.07
CA GLN A 46 13.58 -1.86 -6.66
C GLN A 46 13.91 -0.37 -6.43
N PRO A 47 13.13 0.57 -6.98
CA PRO A 47 13.36 1.99 -6.77
C PRO A 47 13.29 2.43 -5.31
N ASP A 48 14.13 3.38 -4.92
CA ASP A 48 14.28 3.86 -3.54
C ASP A 48 12.99 4.42 -2.95
N TYR A 49 12.20 5.14 -3.77
CA TYR A 49 10.92 5.70 -3.36
C TYR A 49 9.96 4.62 -2.84
N TRP A 50 10.10 3.37 -3.27
CA TRP A 50 9.23 2.29 -2.80
C TRP A 50 9.49 1.98 -1.33
N PHE A 51 10.77 1.89 -0.93
CA PHE A 51 11.16 1.65 0.46
C PHE A 51 10.79 2.83 1.34
N GLN A 52 11.02 4.06 0.85
CA GLN A 52 10.61 5.29 1.54
C GLN A 52 9.09 5.37 1.76
N SER A 53 8.31 4.97 0.75
CA SER A 53 6.85 4.94 0.85
C SER A 53 6.38 3.91 1.89
N TRP A 54 7.01 2.73 1.93
CA TRP A 54 6.72 1.70 2.94
C TRP A 54 7.05 2.19 4.36
N THR A 55 8.27 2.70 4.59
CA THR A 55 8.69 3.16 5.93
C THR A 55 7.86 4.33 6.40
N ARG A 56 7.55 5.30 5.52
CA ARG A 56 6.68 6.43 5.83
C ARG A 56 5.31 5.98 6.29
N PHE A 57 4.67 5.05 5.57
CA PHE A 57 3.34 4.55 5.93
C PHE A 57 3.32 3.91 7.31
N TYR A 58 4.24 2.99 7.59
CA TYR A 58 4.27 2.30 8.88
C TYR A 58 4.65 3.22 10.03
N ALA A 59 5.66 4.09 9.84
CA ALA A 59 6.10 5.02 10.86
C ALA A 59 5.02 6.06 11.19
N LYS A 60 4.31 6.58 10.17
CA LYS A 60 3.18 7.51 10.34
C LYS A 60 2.05 6.89 11.16
N ASN A 61 1.68 5.66 10.84
CA ASN A 61 0.41 5.09 11.28
C ASN A 61 0.49 4.19 12.50
N TYR A 62 1.67 3.60 12.76
CA TYR A 62 1.89 2.61 13.81
C TYR A 62 3.14 2.91 14.67
N GLY A 63 3.89 3.97 14.35
CA GLY A 63 5.08 4.37 15.09
C GLY A 63 6.35 3.56 14.75
N ALA A 64 7.49 4.06 15.23
CA ALA A 64 8.81 3.55 14.85
C ALA A 64 9.10 2.12 15.35
N GLY A 65 8.70 1.79 16.58
CA GLY A 65 8.92 0.47 17.17
C GLY A 65 8.19 -0.64 16.41
N TYR A 66 6.89 -0.43 16.14
CA TYR A 66 6.08 -1.34 15.33
C TYR A 66 6.68 -1.50 13.93
N THR A 67 7.04 -0.38 13.29
CA THR A 67 7.66 -0.38 11.96
C THR A 67 8.90 -1.27 11.89
N ARG A 68 9.79 -1.18 12.88
CA ARG A 68 11.02 -2.01 12.94
C ARG A 68 10.70 -3.49 13.12
N LEU A 69 9.79 -3.82 14.03
CA LEU A 69 9.40 -5.22 14.25
C LEU A 69 8.77 -5.81 12.98
N THR A 70 7.85 -5.10 12.35
CA THR A 70 7.25 -5.52 11.07
C THR A 70 8.30 -5.68 9.99
N ALA A 71 9.26 -4.75 9.88
CA ALA A 71 10.34 -4.83 8.91
C ALA A 71 11.22 -6.08 9.16
N ALA A 72 11.61 -6.35 10.40
CA ALA A 72 12.41 -7.51 10.76
C ALA A 72 11.69 -8.83 10.45
N LEU A 73 10.42 -8.96 10.85
CA LEU A 73 9.60 -10.13 10.56
C LEU A 73 9.39 -10.33 9.06
N LYS A 74 9.16 -9.24 8.31
CA LYS A 74 9.03 -9.31 6.85
C LYS A 74 10.33 -9.74 6.18
N LEU A 75 11.47 -9.21 6.62
CA LEU A 75 12.79 -9.63 6.12
C LEU A 75 13.03 -11.12 6.39
N LEU A 76 12.74 -11.59 7.60
CA LEU A 76 12.85 -13.00 7.98
C LEU A 76 11.95 -13.88 7.10
N ALA A 77 10.67 -13.52 6.95
CA ALA A 77 9.73 -14.27 6.12
C ALA A 77 10.19 -14.36 4.65
N MET A 78 10.71 -13.26 4.09
CA MET A 78 11.27 -13.25 2.74
C MET A 78 12.52 -14.11 2.61
N ALA A 79 13.45 -14.03 3.58
CA ALA A 79 14.64 -14.86 3.63
C ALA A 79 14.30 -16.36 3.70
N THR A 80 13.33 -16.72 4.54
CA THR A 80 12.80 -18.09 4.63
C THR A 80 12.20 -18.55 3.30
N GLY A 81 11.39 -17.71 2.65
CA GLY A 81 10.80 -18.04 1.34
C GLY A 81 11.86 -18.24 0.24
N VAL A 82 12.91 -17.41 0.24
CA VAL A 82 14.06 -17.57 -0.66
C VAL A 82 14.80 -18.88 -0.39
N ALA A 83 15.08 -19.20 0.88
CA ALA A 83 15.72 -20.44 1.28
C ALA A 83 14.89 -21.66 0.85
N GLN A 84 13.60 -21.67 1.15
CA GLN A 84 12.67 -22.73 0.75
C GLN A 84 12.63 -22.94 -0.77
N ARG A 85 12.66 -21.87 -1.56
CA ARG A 85 12.69 -21.98 -3.03
C ARG A 85 14.00 -22.58 -3.52
N ARG A 86 15.13 -22.14 -2.98
CA ARG A 86 16.46 -22.70 -3.31
C ARG A 86 16.56 -24.18 -2.97
N LEU A 87 16.09 -24.58 -1.79
CA LEU A 87 16.05 -25.98 -1.36
C LEU A 87 15.17 -26.85 -2.27
N ARG A 88 14.14 -26.27 -2.89
CA ARG A 88 13.25 -26.94 -3.84
C ARG A 88 13.71 -26.84 -5.30
N GLY A 89 14.92 -26.33 -5.56
CA GLY A 89 15.44 -26.12 -6.92
C GLY A 89 14.62 -25.11 -7.75
N LYS A 90 13.80 -24.27 -7.10
CA LYS A 90 12.94 -23.30 -7.77
C LYS A 90 13.66 -21.97 -7.94
N GLN A 91 13.39 -21.31 -9.06
CA GLN A 91 13.88 -19.95 -9.30
C GLN A 91 13.33 -18.97 -8.27
N VAL A 92 14.18 -18.03 -7.86
CA VAL A 92 13.81 -16.89 -7.02
C VAL A 92 13.48 -15.74 -7.96
N VAL A 93 12.19 -15.49 -8.16
CA VAL A 93 11.70 -14.39 -9.01
C VAL A 93 11.47 -13.16 -8.15
N GLY A 94 11.99 -12.01 -8.56
CA GLY A 94 11.83 -10.74 -7.86
C GLY A 94 12.80 -9.67 -8.35
N ALA A 95 12.71 -8.47 -7.76
CA ALA A 95 13.65 -7.39 -8.03
C ALA A 95 15.06 -7.74 -7.55
N ASP A 96 16.07 -7.24 -8.26
CA ASP A 96 17.47 -7.50 -7.94
C ASP A 96 17.82 -6.96 -6.56
N ARG A 97 18.56 -7.76 -5.77
CA ARG A 97 19.04 -7.42 -4.42
C ARG A 97 17.94 -6.94 -3.47
N PHE A 98 16.67 -7.28 -3.70
CA PHE A 98 15.55 -6.78 -2.91
C PHE A 98 15.71 -7.01 -1.40
N LEU A 99 16.18 -8.20 -0.97
CA LEU A 99 16.39 -8.48 0.47
C LEU A 99 17.47 -7.58 1.07
N GLN A 100 18.56 -7.32 0.33
CA GLN A 100 19.66 -6.46 0.78
C GLN A 100 19.19 -5.02 0.86
N ASP A 101 18.51 -4.54 -0.18
CA ASP A 101 17.96 -3.18 -0.21
C ASP A 101 16.87 -2.99 0.86
N PHE A 102 16.03 -3.99 1.11
CA PHE A 102 15.04 -3.95 2.19
C PHE A 102 15.72 -3.89 3.57
N ALA A 103 16.74 -4.72 3.81
CA ALA A 103 17.48 -4.67 5.07
C ALA A 103 18.13 -3.28 5.27
N ALA A 104 18.88 -2.80 4.27
CA ALA A 104 19.60 -1.53 4.35
C ALA A 104 18.65 -0.31 4.47
N LYS A 105 17.61 -0.24 3.63
CA LYS A 105 16.76 0.95 3.48
C LYS A 105 15.54 0.97 4.39
N VAL A 106 15.17 -0.17 5.00
CA VAL A 106 13.97 -0.28 5.84
C VAL A 106 14.29 -0.70 7.26
N VAL A 107 15.10 -1.75 7.45
CA VAL A 107 15.39 -2.28 8.79
C VAL A 107 16.41 -1.40 9.53
N PHE A 108 17.50 -1.05 8.85
CA PHE A 108 18.64 -0.34 9.46
C PHE A 108 18.65 1.17 9.20
N ALA A 109 17.92 1.64 8.19
CA ALA A 109 17.83 3.07 7.91
C ALA A 109 17.12 3.84 9.03
N ARG A 110 17.45 5.13 9.16
CA ARG A 110 16.69 6.03 10.03
C ARG A 110 15.26 6.14 9.50
N LEU A 111 14.29 5.86 10.37
CA LEU A 111 12.89 6.15 10.09
C LEU A 111 12.69 7.65 10.27
N THR A 112 12.40 8.37 9.20
CA THR A 112 11.97 9.76 9.28
C THR A 112 10.49 9.77 9.67
N PRO A 113 10.12 10.19 10.89
CA PRO A 113 8.72 10.39 11.20
C PRO A 113 8.20 11.48 10.26
N PRO A 114 7.04 11.29 9.62
CA PRO A 114 6.46 12.36 8.83
C PRO A 114 6.16 13.56 9.74
N PRO A 115 6.22 14.80 9.20
CA PRO A 115 5.78 15.97 9.95
C PRO A 115 4.37 15.72 10.48
N ALA A 116 4.09 16.17 11.70
CA ALA A 116 2.77 16.04 12.31
C ALA A 116 1.74 16.60 11.33
N SER A 117 0.86 15.73 10.81
CA SER A 117 -0.20 16.18 9.92
C SER A 117 -1.11 17.10 10.73
N SER A 118 -1.22 18.36 10.34
CA SER A 118 -2.28 19.26 10.79
C SER A 118 -3.60 18.51 10.62
N ARG A 119 -4.33 18.26 11.72
CA ARG A 119 -5.65 17.62 11.68
C ARG A 119 -6.50 18.37 10.67
N ALA A 120 -6.73 17.78 9.49
CA ALA A 120 -7.76 18.26 8.61
C ALA A 120 -9.08 18.16 9.38
N ALA A 121 -9.79 19.28 9.46
CA ALA A 121 -11.05 19.39 10.16
C ALA A 121 -11.99 18.25 9.76
N THR A 122 -12.64 17.66 10.77
CA THR A 122 -13.67 16.63 10.61
C THR A 122 -14.70 17.09 9.57
N PRO A 123 -14.85 16.43 8.42
CA PRO A 123 -16.06 16.61 7.63
C PRO A 123 -17.16 15.86 8.37
N GLY A 124 -18.14 16.60 8.89
CA GLY A 124 -19.39 16.02 9.38
C GLY A 124 -20.11 15.33 8.22
N GLY A 125 -19.80 14.05 7.99
CA GLY A 125 -20.47 13.23 6.99
C GLY A 125 -21.84 12.82 7.53
N ARG A 126 -22.91 13.45 7.03
CA ARG A 126 -24.26 12.89 7.13
C ARG A 126 -24.24 11.49 6.49
N PRO A 127 -24.91 10.48 7.07
CA PRO A 127 -25.01 9.17 6.44
C PRO A 127 -25.67 9.31 5.07
N ILE A 128 -25.01 8.77 4.03
CA ILE A 128 -25.59 8.62 2.69
C ILE A 128 -26.61 7.48 2.80
N GLY A 129 -27.78 7.82 3.32
CA GLY A 129 -28.85 6.87 3.64
C GLY A 129 -30.18 7.56 3.92
N ALA A 130 -30.42 8.74 3.34
CA ALA A 130 -31.76 9.31 3.30
C ALA A 130 -32.44 8.84 2.01
N SER A 131 -33.17 7.73 2.13
CA SER A 131 -34.42 7.42 1.41
C SER A 131 -34.71 8.31 0.19
N LEU A 132 -34.37 7.84 -1.01
CA LEU A 132 -35.15 8.19 -2.21
C LEU A 132 -36.47 7.44 -2.09
N SER A 133 -37.42 8.02 -1.36
CA SER A 133 -38.82 7.60 -1.45
C SER A 133 -39.33 8.04 -2.81
N ASP A 134 -39.61 7.03 -3.62
CA ASP A 134 -40.19 7.07 -4.96
C ASP A 134 -41.40 8.01 -5.04
N GLY A 135 -41.18 9.21 -5.59
CA GLY A 135 -42.23 10.13 -6.03
C GLY A 135 -42.82 9.64 -7.34
N GLY A 136 -43.52 8.50 -7.30
CA GLY A 136 -44.21 7.90 -8.44
C GLY A 136 -45.71 8.08 -8.34
N GLY A 137 -46.20 9.26 -8.75
CA GLY A 137 -47.63 9.50 -8.90
C GLY A 137 -48.29 8.47 -9.82
N ARG A 138 -49.42 7.91 -9.39
CA ARG A 138 -50.37 7.24 -10.28
C ARG A 138 -51.78 7.22 -9.67
N ARG A 139 -52.62 8.10 -10.23
CA ARG A 139 -54.04 8.01 -10.60
C ARG A 139 -54.88 9.14 -10.06
#